data_AF-A0A968MY10-F1
#
_entry.id   AF-A0A968MY10-F1
#
_cell.length_a   1.000
_cell.length_b   1.000
_cell.length_c   1.000
_cell.angle_alpha   90.00
_cell.angle_beta   90.00
_cell.angle_gamma   90.00
#
_symmetry.space_group_name_H-M   'P 1'
#
loop_
_entity.id
_entity.type
_entity.pdbx_description
1 polymer ?
#
loop_
_entity_poly.entity_id
_entity_poly.type
_entity_poly.pdbx_seq_one_letter_code
_entity_poly.pdbx_strand_id
1 'polypeptide(L)'
;MNRNYIFFVVFLIITFACSYQKSKVKNDTLTVILNKNGNISGLIFEDGTSIPLNAYTSIAGCRQISNASIIKLPGGSQYTSFFEDSTGNRCKVVNRFIATNNSILWEVDIRGEGKAWTTPVETILDYPKTKNSTCWTSWSSPEKADKEWFDPFEAKPIKKWHLPMAEKEFLT
;
A
#
# COMPACT_ATOMS: atom_id res chain seq x y z
N MET A 1 14.57 -33.58 -61.98
CA MET A 1 14.16 -34.06 -60.65
C MET A 1 14.49 -32.98 -59.63
N ASN A 2 13.54 -32.08 -59.33
CA ASN A 2 13.73 -30.98 -58.38
C ASN A 2 13.12 -31.36 -57.03
N ARG A 3 13.94 -31.31 -56.00
CA ARG A 3 13.64 -31.73 -54.63
C ARG A 3 13.29 -30.47 -53.82
N ASN A 4 12.00 -30.22 -53.62
CA ASN A 4 11.51 -29.11 -52.81
C ASN A 4 11.59 -29.47 -51.33
N TYR A 5 12.34 -28.70 -50.55
CA TYR A 5 12.33 -28.76 -49.09
C TYR A 5 11.33 -27.73 -48.56
N ILE A 6 10.33 -28.19 -47.80
CA ILE A 6 9.41 -27.35 -47.05
C ILE A 6 10.07 -27.07 -45.69
N PHE A 7 10.45 -25.81 -45.44
CA PHE A 7 10.87 -25.34 -44.12
C PHE A 7 9.61 -25.00 -43.31
N PHE A 8 9.31 -25.79 -42.28
CA PHE A 8 8.36 -25.39 -41.24
C PHE A 8 9.09 -24.52 -40.22
N VAL A 9 8.83 -23.21 -40.24
CA VAL A 9 9.27 -22.29 -39.19
C VAL A 9 8.22 -22.31 -38.09
N VAL A 10 8.53 -22.97 -36.98
CA VAL A 10 7.69 -22.96 -35.77
C VAL A 10 8.00 -21.69 -34.98
N PHE A 11 7.11 -20.70 -35.05
CA PHE A 11 7.14 -19.53 -34.18
C PHE A 11 6.66 -19.93 -32.78
N LEU A 12 7.60 -20.18 -31.86
CA LEU A 12 7.31 -20.39 -30.44
C LEU A 12 7.00 -19.03 -29.81
N ILE A 13 5.72 -18.65 -29.76
CA ILE A 13 5.27 -17.47 -29.01
C ILE A 13 5.35 -17.82 -27.52
N ILE A 14 6.46 -17.50 -26.86
CA ILE A 14 6.57 -17.54 -25.41
C ILE A 14 5.74 -16.38 -24.86
N THR A 15 4.47 -16.64 -24.59
CA THR A 15 3.66 -15.73 -23.77
C THR A 15 4.25 -15.77 -22.36
N PHE A 16 5.04 -14.77 -22.00
CA PHE A 16 5.32 -14.47 -20.60
C PHE A 16 3.99 -14.09 -19.96
N ALA A 17 3.27 -15.07 -19.43
CA ALA A 17 2.22 -14.83 -18.47
C ALA A 17 2.89 -14.09 -17.30
N CYS A 18 2.67 -12.78 -17.22
CA CYS A 18 3.07 -11.99 -16.07
C CYS A 18 2.28 -12.58 -14.89
N SER A 19 2.92 -13.49 -14.15
CA SER A 19 2.32 -14.13 -12.99
C SER A 19 1.87 -13.04 -12.03
N TYR A 20 0.56 -12.91 -11.87
CA TYR A 20 -0.04 -12.02 -10.89
C TYR A 20 0.25 -12.60 -9.50
N GLN A 21 1.43 -12.30 -8.97
CA GLN A 21 1.88 -12.87 -7.71
C GLN A 21 1.31 -12.05 -6.55
N LYS A 22 0.18 -12.49 -6.00
CA LYS A 22 -0.28 -12.06 -4.68
C LYS A 22 0.63 -12.66 -3.61
N SER A 23 1.15 -11.82 -2.72
CA SER A 23 1.91 -12.27 -1.56
C SER A 23 1.03 -12.24 -0.30
N LYS A 24 1.45 -12.93 0.75
CA LYS A 24 0.74 -13.00 2.03
C LYS A 24 1.70 -12.79 3.19
N VAL A 25 1.28 -12.00 4.17
CA VAL A 25 1.90 -11.89 5.49
C VAL A 25 0.87 -12.32 6.51
N LYS A 26 1.22 -13.25 7.40
CA LYS A 26 0.25 -13.85 8.33
C LYS A 26 0.84 -14.09 9.71
N ASN A 27 -0.04 -14.04 10.71
CA ASN A 27 0.14 -14.67 12.01
C ASN A 27 -1.02 -15.68 12.23
N ASP A 28 -1.25 -16.10 13.46
CA ASP A 28 -2.29 -17.08 13.80
C ASP A 28 -3.71 -16.52 13.66
N THR A 29 -3.88 -15.20 13.78
CA THR A 29 -5.20 -14.53 13.86
C THR A 29 -5.59 -13.79 12.57
N LEU A 30 -4.60 -13.41 11.75
CA LEU A 30 -4.76 -12.51 10.62
C LEU A 30 -3.78 -12.81 9.49
N THR A 31 -4.29 -12.79 8.26
CA THR A 31 -3.52 -12.79 7.02
C THR A 31 -3.82 -11.53 6.23
N VAL A 32 -2.78 -10.80 5.87
CA VAL A 32 -2.82 -9.64 4.96
C VAL A 32 -2.42 -10.11 3.55
N ILE A 33 -3.26 -9.81 2.57
CA ILE A 33 -3.02 -10.13 1.15
C ILE A 33 -2.43 -8.89 0.46
N LEU A 34 -1.23 -9.03 -0.10
CA LEU A 34 -0.50 -7.95 -0.76
C LEU A 34 -0.45 -8.17 -2.27
N ASN A 35 -0.58 -7.09 -3.04
CA ASN A 35 -0.32 -7.12 -4.48
C ASN A 35 1.19 -7.00 -4.80
N LYS A 36 1.54 -7.00 -6.09
CA LYS A 36 2.93 -6.88 -6.54
C LYS A 36 3.65 -5.59 -6.14
N ASN A 37 2.91 -4.54 -5.80
CA ASN A 37 3.44 -3.24 -5.35
C ASN A 37 3.46 -3.09 -3.82
N GLY A 38 2.99 -4.10 -3.09
CA GLY A 38 2.90 -4.04 -1.63
C GLY A 38 1.66 -3.32 -1.11
N ASN A 39 0.66 -3.06 -1.97
CA ASN A 39 -0.62 -2.55 -1.48
C ASN A 39 -1.41 -3.70 -0.87
N ILE A 40 -2.09 -3.42 0.24
CA ILE A 40 -3.01 -4.36 0.86
C ILE A 40 -4.25 -4.46 -0.03
N SER A 41 -4.64 -5.68 -0.36
CA SER A 41 -5.79 -5.99 -1.22
C SER A 41 -6.88 -6.83 -0.52
N GLY A 42 -6.66 -7.15 0.76
CA GLY A 42 -7.63 -7.86 1.57
C GLY A 42 -7.04 -8.41 2.86
N LEU A 43 -7.95 -8.78 3.76
CA LEU A 43 -7.67 -9.45 5.02
C LEU A 43 -8.38 -10.81 5.05
N ILE A 44 -7.78 -11.78 5.75
CA ILE A 44 -8.41 -13.05 6.13
C ILE A 44 -8.14 -13.28 7.61
N PHE A 45 -9.20 -13.47 8.39
CA PHE A 45 -9.13 -13.76 9.83
C PHE A 45 -9.08 -15.27 10.10
N GLU A 46 -8.74 -15.65 11.34
CA GLU A 46 -8.65 -17.06 11.76
C GLU A 46 -9.93 -17.87 11.54
N ASP A 47 -11.09 -17.23 11.66
CA ASP A 47 -12.42 -17.82 11.45
C ASP A 47 -12.78 -18.01 9.97
N GLY A 48 -11.86 -17.63 9.07
CA GLY A 48 -12.06 -17.67 7.61
C GLY A 48 -12.78 -16.45 7.05
N THR A 49 -13.23 -15.51 7.89
CA THR A 49 -13.82 -14.24 7.44
C THR A 49 -12.82 -13.51 6.54
N SER A 50 -13.26 -13.13 5.35
CA SER A 50 -12.44 -12.38 4.40
C SER A 50 -13.05 -11.02 4.12
N ILE A 51 -12.21 -9.99 4.24
CA ILE A 51 -12.60 -8.61 3.98
C ILE A 51 -11.80 -8.13 2.76
N PRO A 52 -12.44 -7.91 1.60
CA PRO A 52 -11.79 -7.23 0.50
C PRO A 52 -11.63 -5.76 0.89
N LEU A 53 -10.40 -5.25 0.85
CA LEU A 53 -10.11 -3.85 1.09
C LEU A 53 -8.93 -3.44 0.22
N ASN A 54 -8.74 -2.14 0.02
CA ASN A 54 -7.54 -1.62 -0.62
C ASN A 54 -6.85 -0.66 0.35
N ALA A 55 -5.57 -0.87 0.66
CA ALA A 55 -4.81 0.07 1.46
C ALA A 55 -3.41 0.27 0.91
N TYR A 56 -2.97 1.52 0.86
CA TYR A 56 -1.72 1.90 0.22
C TYR A 56 -1.26 3.30 0.64
N THR A 57 0.02 3.58 0.42
CA THR A 57 0.58 4.93 0.53
C THR A 57 0.59 5.56 -0.87
N SER A 58 0.09 6.79 -0.96
CA SER A 58 0.13 7.65 -2.14
C SER A 58 1.06 8.84 -1.85
N ILE A 59 1.83 9.23 -2.85
CA ILE A 59 2.65 10.45 -2.84
C ILE A 59 1.98 11.40 -3.82
N ALA A 60 1.32 12.44 -3.33
CA ALA A 60 0.43 13.27 -4.15
C ALA A 60 1.20 13.91 -5.32
N GLY A 61 0.59 13.90 -6.51
CA GLY A 61 1.22 14.42 -7.72
C GLY A 61 2.39 13.58 -8.28
N CYS A 62 2.77 12.47 -7.62
CA CYS A 62 3.81 11.58 -8.11
C CYS A 62 3.24 10.31 -8.74
N ARG A 63 3.87 9.86 -9.82
CA ARG A 63 3.61 8.54 -10.43
C ARG A 63 4.67 7.54 -10.00
N GLN A 64 4.28 6.29 -9.81
CA GLN A 64 5.24 5.20 -9.60
C GLN A 64 5.98 4.93 -10.92
N ILE A 65 7.31 4.94 -10.88
CA ILE A 65 8.15 4.81 -12.10
C ILE A 65 8.62 3.37 -12.37
N SER A 66 8.48 2.46 -11.40
CA SER A 66 8.85 1.04 -11.54
C SER A 66 7.99 0.14 -10.65
N ASN A 67 7.82 -1.14 -11.01
CA ASN A 67 7.22 -2.11 -10.09
C ASN A 67 8.06 -2.18 -8.80
N ALA A 68 7.41 -2.49 -7.67
CA ALA A 68 8.14 -2.63 -6.42
C ALA A 68 9.15 -3.80 -6.49
N SER A 69 10.36 -3.59 -5.97
CA SER A 69 11.25 -4.71 -5.64
C SER A 69 10.84 -5.31 -4.30
N ILE A 70 10.89 -6.64 -4.19
CA ILE A 70 10.40 -7.38 -3.04
C ILE A 70 11.57 -8.10 -2.37
N ILE A 71 11.72 -7.92 -1.07
CA ILE A 71 12.67 -8.65 -0.23
C ILE A 71 11.89 -9.41 0.83
N LYS A 72 12.16 -10.70 1.00
CA LYS A 72 11.57 -11.50 2.08
C LYS A 72 12.24 -11.11 3.40
N LEU A 73 11.43 -10.86 4.43
CA LEU A 73 11.90 -10.60 5.79
C LEU A 73 11.51 -11.76 6.71
N PRO A 74 12.22 -11.96 7.83
CA PRO A 74 11.70 -12.77 8.93
C PRO A 74 10.31 -12.26 9.33
N GLY A 75 9.30 -13.13 9.30
CA GLY A 75 7.93 -12.76 9.64
C GLY A 75 7.19 -11.93 8.59
N GLY A 76 7.74 -11.66 7.40
CA GLY A 76 7.04 -10.81 6.44
C GLY A 76 7.75 -10.49 5.13
N SER A 77 7.65 -9.25 4.68
CA SER A 77 8.20 -8.78 3.40
C SER A 77 8.36 -7.27 3.34
N GLN A 78 9.39 -6.82 2.62
CA GLN A 78 9.63 -5.42 2.28
C GLN A 78 9.37 -5.20 0.78
N TYR A 79 8.73 -4.07 0.47
CA TYR A 79 8.46 -3.57 -0.88
C TYR A 79 9.13 -2.22 -1.05
N THR A 80 9.95 -2.06 -2.09
CA THR A 80 10.61 -0.78 -2.41
C THR A 80 10.15 -0.28 -3.76
N SER A 81 9.56 0.91 -3.77
CA SER A 81 9.03 1.58 -4.96
C SER A 81 9.66 2.96 -5.13
N PHE A 82 9.72 3.43 -6.37
CA PHE A 82 10.20 4.77 -6.70
C PHE A 82 9.08 5.58 -7.34
N PHE A 83 9.02 6.86 -6.99
CA PHE A 83 8.00 7.80 -7.45
C PHE A 83 8.65 9.06 -8.00
N GLU A 84 7.99 9.68 -8.98
CA GLU A 84 8.45 10.91 -9.64
C GLU A 84 7.26 11.84 -9.91
N ASP A 85 7.43 13.15 -9.67
CA ASP A 85 6.44 14.17 -10.07
C ASP A 85 6.68 14.72 -11.49
N SER A 86 5.82 15.63 -11.96
CA SER A 86 5.96 16.24 -13.30
C SER A 86 7.17 17.15 -13.47
N THR A 87 7.81 17.57 -12.36
CA THR A 87 8.98 18.44 -12.35
C THR A 87 10.29 17.66 -12.25
N GLY A 88 10.21 16.34 -12.10
CA GLY A 88 11.35 15.44 -11.97
C GLY A 88 11.83 15.23 -10.53
N ASN A 89 11.10 15.72 -9.52
CA ASN A 89 11.41 15.38 -8.13
C ASN A 89 11.11 13.90 -7.88
N ARG A 90 11.95 13.24 -7.09
CA ARG A 90 11.87 11.80 -6.85
C ARG A 90 11.90 11.45 -5.38
N CYS A 91 11.24 10.35 -5.05
CA CYS A 91 11.39 9.70 -3.74
C CYS A 91 11.34 8.18 -3.85
N LYS A 92 11.99 7.55 -2.89
CA LYS A 92 11.90 6.12 -2.60
C LYS A 92 10.91 5.90 -1.46
N VAL A 93 9.98 4.97 -1.65
CA VAL A 93 9.04 4.52 -0.62
C VAL A 93 9.31 3.05 -0.31
N VAL A 94 9.50 2.75 0.97
CA VAL A 94 9.74 1.41 1.48
C VAL A 94 8.58 1.04 2.40
N ASN A 95 7.80 0.03 2.02
CA ASN A 95 6.77 -0.57 2.86
C ASN A 95 7.30 -1.86 3.47
N ARG A 96 7.20 -2.03 4.79
CA ARG A 96 7.50 -3.30 5.47
C ARG A 96 6.24 -3.82 6.14
N PHE A 97 5.97 -5.10 5.90
CA PHE A 97 4.90 -5.82 6.57
C PHE A 97 5.53 -6.92 7.40
N ILE A 98 5.29 -6.91 8.71
CA ILE A 98 5.89 -7.85 9.66
C ILE A 98 4.79 -8.42 10.55
N ALA A 99 4.67 -9.73 10.59
CA ALA A 99 3.76 -10.41 11.49
C ALA A 99 4.25 -10.29 12.93
N THR A 100 3.34 -9.92 13.83
CA THR A 100 3.48 -10.02 15.28
C THR A 100 2.56 -11.12 15.81
N ASN A 101 2.57 -11.38 17.11
CA ASN A 101 1.75 -12.43 17.72
C ASN A 101 0.24 -12.28 17.42
N ASN A 102 -0.28 -11.05 17.39
CA ASN A 102 -1.72 -10.78 17.25
C ASN A 102 -2.04 -9.62 16.28
N SER A 103 -1.06 -9.09 15.57
CA SER A 103 -1.25 -8.05 14.56
C SER A 103 -0.26 -8.20 13.40
N ILE A 104 -0.47 -7.43 12.34
CA ILE A 104 0.53 -7.19 11.31
C ILE A 104 0.97 -5.73 11.42
N LEU A 105 2.27 -5.51 11.63
CA LEU A 105 2.87 -4.18 11.58
C LEU A 105 3.11 -3.78 10.12
N TRP A 106 2.58 -2.62 9.74
CA TRP A 106 2.87 -1.97 8.46
C TRP A 106 3.70 -0.70 8.72
N GLU A 107 4.97 -0.73 8.32
CA GLU A 107 5.87 0.44 8.38
C GLU A 107 6.04 1.06 7.00
N VAL A 108 6.15 2.39 6.97
CA VAL A 108 6.41 3.18 5.75
C VAL A 108 7.61 4.10 5.98
N ASP A 109 8.67 3.94 5.19
CA ASP A 109 9.84 4.84 5.15
C ASP A 109 9.86 5.54 3.79
N ILE A 110 9.90 6.88 3.80
CA ILE A 110 9.87 7.72 2.60
C ILE A 110 11.11 8.58 2.60
N ARG A 111 11.87 8.56 1.50
CA ARG A 111 13.09 9.37 1.33
C ARG A 111 13.06 10.12 0.01
N GLY A 112 13.06 11.44 0.08
CA GLY A 112 13.28 12.30 -1.09
C GLY A 112 14.70 12.17 -1.64
N GLU A 113 14.85 12.34 -2.94
CA GLU A 113 16.13 12.35 -3.65
C GLU A 113 16.46 13.75 -4.17
N GLY A 114 17.73 14.15 -4.09
CA GLY A 114 18.19 15.42 -4.65
C GLY A 114 17.88 16.62 -3.76
N LYS A 115 17.35 17.68 -4.37
CA LYS A 115 17.02 18.94 -3.67
C LYS A 115 15.84 18.74 -2.72
N ALA A 116 15.70 19.61 -1.72
CA ALA A 116 14.50 19.61 -0.88
C ALA A 116 13.28 20.01 -1.70
N TRP A 117 12.18 19.27 -1.52
CA TRP A 117 10.86 19.52 -2.11
C TRP A 117 9.80 18.94 -1.17
N THR A 118 8.56 19.38 -1.34
CA THR A 118 7.43 18.94 -0.52
C THR A 118 6.32 18.40 -1.38
N THR A 119 5.61 17.41 -0.84
CA THR A 119 4.37 16.89 -1.39
C THR A 119 3.57 16.21 -0.29
N PRO A 120 2.23 16.23 -0.33
CA PRO A 120 1.41 15.43 0.57
C PRO A 120 1.70 13.93 0.48
N VAL A 121 1.80 13.29 1.64
CA VAL A 121 1.81 11.83 1.78
C VAL A 121 0.44 11.40 2.28
N GLU A 122 -0.21 10.51 1.55
CA GLU A 122 -1.55 10.03 1.88
C GLU A 122 -1.50 8.55 2.20
N THR A 123 -2.01 8.15 3.36
CA THR A 123 -2.26 6.73 3.67
C THR A 123 -3.74 6.47 3.47
N ILE A 124 -4.05 5.64 2.47
CA ILE A 124 -5.42 5.41 2.01
C ILE A 124 -5.87 4.02 2.46
N LEU A 125 -7.12 3.94 2.92
CA LEU A 125 -7.81 2.71 3.29
C LEU A 125 -9.24 2.73 2.72
N ASP A 126 -9.43 2.04 1.60
CA ASP A 126 -10.74 1.77 1.02
C ASP A 126 -11.32 0.52 1.69
N TYR A 127 -12.14 0.74 2.71
CA TYR A 127 -12.79 -0.31 3.48
C TYR A 127 -14.26 -0.48 3.06
N PRO A 128 -14.81 -1.72 2.98
CA PRO A 128 -16.22 -1.96 2.67
C PRO A 128 -17.10 -1.55 3.86
N LYS A 129 -17.42 -0.26 3.91
CA LYS A 129 -18.21 0.35 5.00
C LYS A 129 -19.61 -0.27 5.07
N THR A 130 -20.02 -0.62 6.28
CA THR A 130 -21.41 -0.92 6.65
C THR A 130 -22.00 0.20 7.50
N LYS A 131 -23.31 0.13 7.81
CA LYS A 131 -23.94 1.08 8.76
C LYS A 131 -23.32 1.05 10.16
N ASN A 132 -22.68 -0.06 10.52
CA ASN A 132 -22.08 -0.28 11.84
C ASN A 132 -20.55 -0.09 11.84
N SER A 133 -19.95 0.27 10.70
CA SER A 133 -18.51 0.45 10.63
C SER A 133 -18.08 1.72 11.36
N THR A 134 -17.21 1.54 12.34
CA THR A 134 -16.57 2.61 13.09
C THR A 134 -15.07 2.64 12.81
N CYS A 135 -14.45 3.79 13.02
CA CYS A 135 -13.01 4.03 12.89
C CYS A 135 -12.57 5.00 13.99
N TRP A 136 -11.34 4.84 14.46
CA TRP A 136 -10.67 5.79 15.33
C TRP A 136 -9.29 6.10 14.73
N THR A 137 -8.81 7.32 14.90
CA THR A 137 -7.45 7.74 14.49
C THR A 137 -6.87 8.58 15.61
N SER A 138 -5.60 8.36 15.96
CA SER A 138 -4.94 9.07 17.06
C SER A 138 -4.62 10.55 16.76
N TRP A 139 -4.88 11.04 15.54
CA TRP A 139 -4.41 12.35 15.08
C TRP A 139 -5.49 13.25 14.47
N SER A 140 -6.75 12.81 14.35
CA SER A 140 -7.77 13.65 13.73
C SER A 140 -9.16 13.47 14.34
N SER A 141 -9.74 14.59 14.75
CA SER A 141 -11.19 14.79 14.81
C SER A 141 -11.47 16.17 14.22
N PRO A 142 -11.51 16.29 12.89
CA PRO A 142 -11.75 17.58 12.21
C PRO A 142 -13.09 18.20 12.60
N GLU A 143 -14.01 17.43 13.18
CA GLU A 143 -15.30 17.90 13.70
C GLU A 143 -15.20 18.71 15.01
N LYS A 144 -14.06 18.68 15.72
CA LYS A 144 -13.89 19.31 17.05
C LYS A 144 -12.65 20.19 17.14
N ALA A 145 -12.29 20.87 16.05
CA ALA A 145 -11.33 21.96 16.15
C ALA A 145 -11.83 23.01 17.16
N ASP A 146 -11.06 23.17 18.24
CA ASP A 146 -10.92 24.39 19.04
C ASP A 146 -11.75 24.61 20.32
N LYS A 147 -12.57 23.67 20.83
CA LYS A 147 -13.34 24.00 22.07
C LYS A 147 -13.37 23.02 23.24
N GLU A 148 -13.13 21.71 23.08
CA GLU A 148 -13.18 20.78 24.21
C GLU A 148 -12.23 19.59 24.02
N TRP A 149 -11.56 19.16 25.10
CA TRP A 149 -10.84 17.90 25.14
C TRP A 149 -11.82 16.75 24.85
N PHE A 150 -11.42 15.81 24.00
CA PHE A 150 -12.18 14.60 23.69
C PHE A 150 -11.23 13.41 23.71
N ASP A 151 -11.76 12.21 23.95
CA ASP A 151 -10.98 10.98 23.90
C ASP A 151 -10.57 10.69 22.44
N PRO A 152 -9.25 10.70 22.10
CA PRO A 152 -8.78 10.42 20.74
C PRO A 152 -8.99 8.95 20.32
N PHE A 153 -9.36 8.07 21.26
CA PHE A 153 -9.64 6.65 21.02
C PHE A 153 -11.14 6.33 20.90
N GLU A 154 -12.01 7.33 20.99
CA GLU A 154 -13.44 7.13 20.78
C GLU A 154 -13.72 6.71 19.32
N ALA A 155 -14.28 5.50 19.14
CA ALA A 155 -14.63 4.98 17.82
C ALA A 155 -15.81 5.75 17.24
N LYS A 156 -15.66 6.29 16.02
CA LYS A 156 -16.67 7.11 15.35
C LYS A 156 -17.18 6.44 14.08
N PRO A 157 -18.44 6.65 13.68
CA PRO A 157 -18.92 6.18 12.38
C PRO A 157 -18.03 6.65 11.23
N ILE A 158 -17.73 5.77 10.28
CA ILE A 158 -16.95 6.16 9.09
C ILE A 158 -17.80 7.12 8.23
N LYS A 159 -17.62 8.43 8.34
CA LYS A 159 -18.09 9.43 7.36
C LYS A 159 -17.08 9.48 6.19
N LYS A 160 -17.25 10.34 5.19
CA LYS A 160 -16.23 10.48 4.13
C LYS A 160 -15.02 11.21 4.74
N TRP A 161 -14.10 10.49 5.36
CA TRP A 161 -12.89 11.05 5.97
C TRP A 161 -11.82 11.19 4.88
N HIS A 162 -11.48 12.42 4.47
CA HIS A 162 -10.13 12.67 3.98
C HIS A 162 -9.28 12.82 5.25
N LEU A 163 -8.36 11.89 5.48
CA LEU A 163 -7.37 12.00 6.54
C LEU A 163 -6.13 12.68 5.92
N PRO A 164 -6.01 14.02 5.94
CA PRO A 164 -4.69 14.60 5.75
C PRO A 164 -3.82 14.06 6.89
N MET A 165 -2.79 13.29 6.57
CA MET A 165 -1.74 13.08 7.56
C MET A 165 -1.19 14.46 7.91
N ALA A 166 -1.14 14.75 9.22
CA ALA A 166 -0.76 16.04 9.76
C ALA A 166 0.47 16.60 9.05
N GLU A 167 0.26 17.72 8.36
CA GLU A 167 1.30 18.60 7.86
C GLU A 167 2.00 19.19 9.10
N LYS A 168 3.03 18.52 9.59
CA LYS A 168 3.98 19.19 10.48
C LYS A 168 4.85 20.06 9.60
N GLU A 169 4.48 21.34 9.51
CA GLU A 169 5.43 22.39 9.23
C GLU A 169 6.58 22.24 10.24
N PHE A 170 7.73 21.76 9.77
CA PHE A 170 8.96 21.88 10.52
C PHE A 170 9.29 23.38 10.51
N LEU A 171 8.92 24.08 11.58
CA LEU A 171 9.42 25.41 11.85
C LEU A 171 10.95 25.34 11.88
N THR A 172 11.57 26.03 10.92
CA THR A 172 13.00 26.32 10.85
C THR A 172 13.48 27.15 12.03
#